data_AF-A0A8T4ZWZ2-F1
#
_entry.id   AF-A0A8T4ZWZ2-F1
#
_cell.length_a   1.000
_cell.length_b   1.000
_cell.length_c   1.000
_cell.angle_alpha   90.00
_cell.angle_beta   90.00
_cell.angle_gamma   90.00
#
_symmetry.space_group_name_H-M   'P 1'
#
loop_
_entity.id
_entity.type
_entity.pdbx_description
1 polymer ?
#
loop_
_entity_poly.entity_id
_entity_poly.type
_entity_poly.pdbx_seq_one_letter_code
_entity_poly.pdbx_strand_id
1 'polypeptide(L)' 'MLAEWAEDESVWLPQALITSCIDHQLEYLPFEAIARGDFYAGLDLGKWQDYSVLAVLEKAEGE' A
#
# COMPACT_ATOMS: atom_id res chain seq x y z
N MET A 1 -32.98 11.56 7.89
CA MET A 1 -31.83 10.93 8.57
C MET A 1 -30.61 11.69 8.11
N LEU A 2 -29.98 12.46 9.00
CA LEU A 2 -28.81 13.27 8.66
C LEU A 2 -27.58 12.36 8.75
N ALA A 3 -26.66 12.47 7.80
CA ALA A 3 -25.42 11.73 7.82
C ALA A 3 -24.59 12.17 9.04
N GLU A 4 -24.42 11.27 9.99
CA GLU A 4 -23.57 11.45 11.16
C GLU A 4 -22.13 11.17 10.70
N TRP A 5 -21.20 12.07 11.00
CA TRP A 5 -19.79 11.89 10.66
C TRP A 5 -19.23 10.72 11.48
N ALA A 6 -19.28 9.52 10.89
CA ALA A 6 -18.65 8.31 11.42
C ALA A 6 -17.16 8.33 11.06
N GLU A 7 -16.46 9.37 11.51
CA GLU A 7 -15.02 9.51 11.31
C GLU A 7 -14.33 8.55 12.29
N ASP A 8 -13.79 7.44 11.78
CA ASP A 8 -12.87 6.52 12.47
C ASP A 8 -13.38 5.50 13.52
N GLU A 9 -14.61 5.55 14.05
CA GLU A 9 -14.99 4.57 15.11
C GLU A 9 -15.11 3.10 14.65
N SER A 10 -15.31 2.84 13.36
CA SER A 10 -15.53 1.49 12.81
C SER A 10 -14.52 1.04 11.75
N VAL A 11 -13.46 1.82 11.52
CA VAL A 11 -12.45 1.48 10.51
C VAL A 11 -11.36 0.59 11.12
N TRP A 12 -10.87 -0.38 10.36
CA TRP A 12 -9.77 -1.24 10.81
C TRP A 12 -8.44 -0.48 10.92
N LEU A 13 -8.21 0.51 10.05
CA LEU A 13 -7.03 1.37 10.06
C LEU A 13 -7.47 2.83 10.12
N PRO A 14 -7.13 3.59 11.18
CA PRO A 14 -7.49 5.00 11.28
C PRO A 14 -6.88 5.83 10.16
N GLN A 15 -7.59 6.86 9.69
CA GLN A 15 -7.10 7.75 8.62
C GLN A 15 -5.76 8.41 8.97
N ALA A 16 -5.57 8.76 10.24
CA ALA A 16 -4.31 9.32 10.74
C ALA A 16 -3.12 8.36 10.57
N LEU A 17 -3.32 7.06 10.81
CA LEU A 17 -2.29 6.03 10.61
C LEU A 17 -1.93 5.91 9.13
N ILE A 18 -2.93 5.78 8.25
CA ILE A 18 -2.74 5.70 6.80
C ILE A 18 -1.92 6.91 6.31
N THR A 19 -2.30 8.12 6.76
CA THR A 19 -1.62 9.36 6.37
C THR A 19 -0.18 9.39 6.87
N SER A 20 0.09 8.89 8.07
CA SER A 20 1.46 8.83 8.63
C SER A 20 2.39 7.85 7.90
N CYS A 21 1.84 6.88 7.17
CA CYS A 21 2.60 5.91 6.39
C CYS A 21 2.94 6.39 4.98
N ILE A 22 2.48 7.59 4.56
CA ILE A 22 2.79 8.15 3.25
C ILE A 22 4.23 8.66 3.27
N ASP A 23 5.12 7.92 2.62
CA ASP A 23 6.49 8.34 2.38
C ASP A 23 6.61 8.98 1.00
N HIS A 24 6.87 10.29 0.96
CA HIS A 24 7.05 11.05 -0.27
C HIS A 24 8.40 10.77 -0.97
N GLN A 25 9.31 10.04 -0.32
CA GLN A 25 10.60 9.65 -0.88
C GLN A 25 10.53 8.32 -1.65
N LEU A 26 9.44 7.57 -1.51
CA LEU A 26 9.23 6.36 -2.30
C LEU A 26 8.92 6.72 -3.76
N GLU A 27 9.80 6.28 -4.66
CA GLU A 27 9.65 6.45 -6.10
C GLU A 27 9.41 5.10 -6.78
N TYR A 28 8.60 5.10 -7.83
CA TYR A 28 8.44 3.92 -8.68
C TYR A 28 9.68 3.76 -9.55
N LEU A 29 10.11 2.51 -9.72
CA LEU A 29 11.08 2.18 -10.75
C LEU A 29 10.47 2.46 -12.15
N PRO A 30 11.28 2.95 -13.11
CA PRO A 30 10.83 3.08 -14.49
C PRO A 30 10.32 1.74 -15.02
N PHE A 31 9.28 1.77 -15.85
CA PHE A 31 8.66 0.55 -16.38
C PHE A 31 9.65 -0.32 -17.17
N GLU A 32 10.60 0.30 -17.86
CA GLU A 32 11.62 -0.37 -18.66
C GLU A 32 12.84 -0.82 -17.84
N ALA A 33 12.90 -0.47 -16.55
CA ALA A 33 14.03 -0.83 -15.69
C ALA A 33 13.98 -2.32 -15.32
N ILE A 34 15.16 -2.96 -15.31
CA ILE A 34 15.33 -4.29 -14.75
C ILE A 34 15.79 -4.13 -13.30
N ALA A 35 14.86 -4.27 -12.37
CA ALA A 35 15.14 -4.23 -10.94
C ALA A 35 16.08 -5.39 -10.52
N ARG A 36 17.05 -5.12 -9.65
CA ARG A 36 18.00 -6.11 -9.12
C ARG A 36 18.20 -5.86 -7.64
N GLY A 37 18.20 -6.92 -6.83
CA GLY A 37 18.31 -6.83 -5.38
C GLY A 37 17.37 -7.82 -4.70
N ASP A 38 17.20 -7.64 -3.39
CA ASP A 38 16.25 -8.38 -2.58
C ASP A 38 14.93 -7.60 -2.49
N PHE A 39 13.82 -8.29 -2.69
CA PHE A 39 12.49 -7.68 -2.69
C PHE A 39 11.53 -8.45 -1.79
N TYR A 40 10.61 -7.73 -1.17
CA TYR A 40 9.41 -8.31 -0.57
C TYR A 40 8.25 -8.17 -1.56
N ALA A 41 7.45 -9.23 -1.70
CA ALA A 41 6.27 -9.23 -2.55
C ALA A 41 5.05 -9.74 -1.76
N GLY A 42 3.96 -8.97 -1.83
CA GLY A 42 2.65 -9.34 -1.32
C GLY A 42 1.66 -9.44 -2.46
N LEU A 43 0.96 -10.57 -2.57
CA LEU A 43 0.00 -10.85 -3.63
C LEU A 43 -1.36 -11.18 -3.02
N ASP A 44 -2.38 -10.43 -3.42
CA ASP A 44 -3.79 -10.73 -3.17
C ASP A 44 -4.50 -10.96 -4.52
N LEU A 45 -5.07 -12.14 -4.69
CA LEU A 45 -5.75 -12.52 -5.93
C LEU A 45 -7.25 -12.30 -5.77
N GLY A 46 -7.73 -11.28 -6.47
CA GLY A 46 -9.16 -11.06 -6.64
C GLY A 46 -9.82 -12.28 -7.26
N LYS A 47 -11.04 -12.60 -6.82
CA LYS A 47 -11.72 -13.83 -7.24
C LYS A 47 -12.46 -13.65 -8.55
N TRP A 48 -13.59 -12.95 -8.52
CA TRP A 48 -14.52 -12.92 -9.66
C TRP A 48 -14.68 -11.54 -10.29
N GLN A 49 -14.90 -10.50 -9.48
CA GLN A 49 -15.03 -9.12 -9.97
C GLN A 49 -13.97 -8.20 -9.37
N ASP A 50 -13.37 -8.59 -8.25
CA ASP A 50 -12.35 -7.80 -7.57
C ASP A 50 -11.02 -7.84 -8.33
N TYR A 51 -10.29 -6.73 -8.29
CA TYR A 51 -8.95 -6.67 -8.84
C TYR A 51 -7.98 -7.53 -8.03
N SER A 52 -6.99 -8.10 -8.71
CA SER A 52 -5.80 -8.63 -8.03
C SER A 52 -4.81 -7.51 -7.75
N VAL A 53 -4.15 -7.57 -6.61
CA VAL A 53 -3.17 -6.57 -6.17
C VAL A 53 -1.83 -7.25 -5.93
N LEU A 54 -0.78 -6.69 -6.51
CA LEU A 54 0.60 -7.06 -6.24
C LEU A 54 1.33 -5.82 -5.72
N ALA A 55 1.92 -5.92 -4.54
CA ALA A 55 2.84 -4.92 -4.00
C ALA A 55 4.25 -5.52 -3.97
N VAL A 56 5.22 -4.81 -4.54
CA VAL A 56 6.64 -5.19 -4.51
C VAL A 56 7.42 -4.03 -3.93
N LEU A 57 8.22 -4.29 -2.89
CA LEU A 57 9.07 -3.29 -2.26
C LEU A 57 10.51 -3.81 -2.22
N GLU A 58 11.45 -2.92 -2.51
CA GLU A 58 12.87 -3.22 -2.31
C GLU A 58 13.15 -3.33 -0.81
N LYS A 59 13.91 -4.34 -0.42
CA LYS A 59 14.33 -4.49 0.96
C LYS A 59 15.36 -3.41 1.26
N ALA A 60 14.98 -2.46 2.12
CA ALA A 60 15.93 -1.47 2.63
C ALA A 60 17.12 -2.18 3.29
N GLU A 61 18.33 -1.76 2.94
CA GLU A 61 19.52 -2.12 3.71
C GLU A 61 19.39 -1.45 5.08
N GLY A 62 19.46 -2.23 6.16
CA GLY A 62 19.45 -1.67 7.51
C GLY A 62 20.77 -0.92 7.75
N GLU A 63 20.69 0.23 8.42
CA GLU A 63 21.87 0.86 9.03
C GLU A 63 22.53 -0.04 10.09
#